data_AF-A0A0D2KD96-F1
#
_entry.id   AF-A0A0D2KD96-F1
#
_cell.length_a   1.000
_cell.length_b   1.000
_cell.length_c   1.000
_cell.angle_alpha   90.00
_cell.angle_beta   90.00
_cell.angle_gamma   90.00
#
_symmetry.space_group_name_H-M   'P 1'
#
loop_
_entity.id
_entity.type
_entity.pdbx_description
1 polymer ?
#
loop_
_entity_poly.entity_id
_entity_poly.type
_entity_poly.pdbx_seq_one_letter_code
_entity_poly.pdbx_strand_id
1 'polypeptide(L)'
;MFGQIESALSGWLAESRQQAAGSGLAAAVAQLQAVAGSLQREVAEGHRQLVRLASQGSAAGATSSGGAGGGRSGGGGGGAAAPVDPRARVSALLAARDYDGAFNAALSAASPDLLTWTCRQLSPAQLAAAEPPPLSQICLLSLVQQLGANLGTPVLGKADADLRLDWLTEVAPLLEPSAPAIAPHLRGVLGSVMAGLKALAGQLPHTDPVGRKAKLAIHVVNSLLHQ
;
A
#
# COMPACT_ATOMS: atom_id res chain seq x y z
N MET A 1 -30.41 20.69 29.93
CA MET A 1 -28.93 20.66 29.82
C MET A 1 -28.35 19.25 29.83
N PHE A 2 -28.98 18.26 30.50
CA PHE A 2 -28.47 16.87 30.54
C PHE A 2 -28.39 16.17 29.17
N GLY A 3 -29.37 16.39 28.27
CA GLY A 3 -29.38 15.74 26.95
C GLY A 3 -28.24 16.15 26.00
N GLN A 4 -27.59 17.29 26.21
CA GLN A 4 -26.40 17.69 25.43
C GLN A 4 -25.14 16.90 25.84
N ILE A 5 -25.07 16.43 27.07
CA ILE A 5 -23.93 15.69 27.58
C ILE A 5 -23.99 14.24 27.08
N GLU A 6 -25.19 13.65 27.01
CA GLU A 6 -25.41 12.32 26.42
C GLU A 6 -25.12 12.27 24.91
N SER A 7 -25.49 13.32 24.16
CA SER A 7 -25.17 13.40 22.73
C SER A 7 -23.68 13.57 22.47
N ALA A 8 -22.98 14.36 23.30
CA ALA A 8 -21.53 14.52 23.22
C ALA A 8 -20.79 13.22 23.56
N LEU A 9 -21.24 12.50 24.60
CA LEU A 9 -20.65 11.23 25.03
C LEU A 9 -20.85 10.12 24.00
N SER A 10 -22.06 10.01 23.44
CA SER A 10 -22.36 9.04 22.38
C SER A 10 -21.60 9.33 21.09
N GLY A 11 -21.44 10.60 20.71
CA GLY A 11 -20.59 11.02 19.60
C GLY A 11 -19.12 10.63 19.83
N TRP A 12 -18.58 10.90 21.02
CA TRP A 12 -17.21 10.53 21.38
C TRP A 12 -16.99 9.01 21.41
N LEU A 13 -17.96 8.22 21.89
CA LEU A 13 -17.90 6.75 21.90
C LEU A 13 -17.95 6.15 20.50
N ALA A 14 -18.74 6.73 19.59
CA ALA A 14 -18.77 6.30 18.20
C ALA A 14 -17.43 6.61 17.50
N GLU A 15 -16.87 7.79 17.75
CA GLU A 15 -15.60 8.23 17.17
C GLU A 15 -14.42 7.42 17.72
N SER A 16 -14.40 7.08 19.00
CA SER A 16 -13.38 6.23 19.61
C SER A 16 -13.48 4.77 19.15
N ARG A 17 -14.68 4.22 18.89
CA ARG A 17 -14.83 2.91 18.22
C ARG A 17 -14.34 2.93 16.78
N GLN A 18 -14.62 4.00 16.04
CA GLN A 18 -14.17 4.17 14.65
C GLN A 18 -12.64 4.29 14.59
N GLN A 19 -12.04 5.06 15.50
CA GLN A 19 -10.59 5.18 15.64
C GLN A 19 -9.96 3.86 16.08
N ALA A 20 -10.56 3.12 17.03
CA ALA A 20 -10.05 1.83 17.49
C ALA A 20 -10.14 0.73 16.42
N ALA A 21 -11.22 0.68 15.64
CA ALA A 21 -11.37 -0.28 14.54
C ALA A 21 -10.41 0.02 13.38
N GLY A 22 -10.26 1.30 13.02
CA GLY A 22 -9.35 1.73 11.96
C GLY A 22 -7.87 1.55 12.34
N SER A 23 -7.50 1.89 13.57
CA SER A 23 -6.14 1.68 14.11
C SER A 23 -5.85 0.22 14.40
N GLY A 24 -6.83 -0.58 14.83
CA GLY A 24 -6.67 -2.00 15.10
C GLY A 24 -6.38 -2.82 13.85
N LEU A 25 -7.08 -2.56 12.74
CA LEU A 25 -6.76 -3.19 11.45
C LEU A 25 -5.45 -2.66 10.88
N ALA A 26 -5.22 -1.34 10.93
CA ALA A 26 -3.93 -0.78 10.51
C ALA A 26 -2.77 -1.37 11.31
N ALA A 27 -2.94 -1.58 12.61
CA ALA A 27 -1.97 -2.22 13.48
C ALA A 27 -1.82 -3.71 13.16
N ALA A 28 -2.92 -4.45 12.97
CA ALA A 28 -2.87 -5.87 12.61
C ALA A 28 -2.19 -6.09 11.25
N VAL A 29 -2.48 -5.23 10.27
CA VAL A 29 -1.83 -5.23 8.95
C VAL A 29 -0.37 -4.81 9.08
N ALA A 30 -0.05 -3.76 9.82
CA ALA A 30 1.34 -3.35 10.09
C ALA A 30 2.12 -4.46 10.83
N GLN A 31 1.47 -5.22 11.70
CA GLN A 31 2.07 -6.32 12.46
C GLN A 31 2.29 -7.55 11.58
N LEU A 32 1.32 -7.90 10.72
CA LEU A 32 1.51 -8.91 9.67
C LEU A 32 2.63 -8.51 8.69
N GLN A 33 2.70 -7.23 8.32
CA GLN A 33 3.74 -6.68 7.45
C GLN A 33 5.11 -6.66 8.14
N ALA A 34 5.17 -6.37 9.45
CA ALA A 34 6.40 -6.45 10.23
C ALA A 34 6.91 -7.90 10.35
N VAL A 35 5.99 -8.86 10.54
CA VAL A 35 6.31 -10.29 10.54
C VAL A 35 6.78 -10.75 9.16
N ALA A 36 6.09 -10.35 8.09
CA ALA A 36 6.50 -10.64 6.72
C ALA A 36 7.88 -10.06 6.39
N GLY A 37 8.15 -8.82 6.81
CA GLY A 37 9.45 -8.18 6.66
C GLY A 37 10.56 -8.86 7.47
N SER A 38 10.23 -9.46 8.63
CA SER A 38 11.17 -10.27 9.40
C SER A 38 11.54 -11.56 8.68
N LEU A 39 10.55 -12.28 8.16
CA LEU A 39 10.76 -13.50 7.38
C LEU A 39 11.57 -13.22 6.10
N GLN A 40 11.29 -12.11 5.41
CA GLN A 40 12.09 -11.69 4.25
C GLN A 40 13.55 -11.40 4.61
N ARG A 41 13.81 -10.77 5.76
CA ARG A 41 15.18 -10.54 6.25
C ARG A 41 15.89 -11.85 6.57
N GLU A 42 15.23 -12.76 7.29
CA GLU A 42 15.80 -14.07 7.61
C GLU A 42 16.12 -14.89 6.34
N VAL A 43 15.23 -14.88 5.34
CA VAL A 43 15.47 -15.56 4.05
C VAL A 43 16.64 -14.92 3.29
N ALA A 44 16.73 -13.58 3.27
CA ALA A 44 17.84 -12.88 2.63
C ALA A 44 19.19 -13.12 3.33
N GLU A 45 19.19 -13.17 4.67
CA GLU A 45 20.36 -13.49 5.47
C GLU A 45 20.80 -14.95 5.28
N GLY A 46 19.86 -15.89 5.26
CA GLY A 46 20.13 -17.30 4.95
C GLY A 46 20.72 -17.48 3.55
N HIS A 47 20.18 -16.75 2.55
CA HIS A 47 20.74 -16.76 1.20
C HIS A 47 22.19 -16.23 1.16
N ARG A 48 22.48 -15.13 1.87
CA ARG A 48 23.86 -14.59 1.95
C ARG A 48 24.81 -15.54 2.67
N GLN A 49 24.35 -16.24 3.71
CA GLN A 49 25.16 -17.24 4.41
C GLN A 49 25.47 -18.43 3.49
N LEU A 50 24.49 -18.92 2.73
CA LEU A 50 24.70 -20.00 1.75
C LEU A 50 25.68 -19.59 0.64
N VAL A 51 25.58 -18.38 0.10
CA VAL A 51 26.54 -17.86 -0.89
C VAL A 51 27.95 -17.75 -0.30
N ARG A 52 28.08 -17.28 0.95
CA ARG A 52 29.37 -17.23 1.64
C ARG A 52 29.97 -18.61 1.82
N LEU A 53 29.19 -19.60 2.25
CA LEU A 53 29.64 -20.98 2.41
C LEU A 53 30.00 -21.62 1.06
N ALA A 54 29.23 -21.37 0.00
CA ALA A 54 29.56 -21.83 -1.35
C ALA A 54 30.88 -21.21 -1.87
N SER A 55 31.11 -19.92 -1.62
CA SER A 55 32.37 -19.26 -1.99
C SER A 55 33.58 -19.75 -1.19
N GLN A 56 33.38 -20.14 0.07
CA GLN A 56 34.41 -20.75 0.92
C GLN A 56 34.68 -22.22 0.52
N GLY A 57 33.64 -22.96 0.12
CA GLY A 57 33.77 -24.31 -0.43
C GLY A 57 34.53 -24.35 -1.77
N SER A 58 34.44 -23.27 -2.57
CA SER A 58 35.20 -23.14 -3.81
C SER A 58 36.67 -22.75 -3.60
N ALA A 59 37.04 -22.22 -2.43
CA ALA A 59 38.42 -21.82 -2.11
C ALA A 59 39.26 -22.95 -1.50
N ALA A 60 38.65 -24.07 -1.09
CA ALA A 60 39.37 -25.23 -0.55
C ALA A 60 39.82 -26.26 -1.62
N GLY A 61 39.61 -25.96 -2.91
CA GLY A 61 39.87 -26.89 -4.02
C GLY A 61 40.90 -26.47 -5.07
N ALA A 62 41.65 -25.38 -4.88
CA ALA A 62 42.54 -24.86 -5.92
C ALA A 62 43.96 -24.57 -5.42
N THR A 63 44.71 -25.63 -5.11
CA THR A 63 46.18 -25.60 -5.15
C THR A 63 46.66 -26.53 -6.26
N SER A 64 46.88 -26.00 -7.47
CA SER A 64 48.10 -26.20 -8.27
C SER A 64 47.92 -25.82 -9.75
N SER A 65 48.88 -25.00 -10.19
CA SER A 65 49.50 -24.93 -11.53
C SER A 65 48.65 -24.68 -12.78
N GLY A 66 48.84 -23.46 -13.32
CA GLY A 66 49.55 -23.29 -14.59
C GLY A 66 48.72 -23.30 -15.87
N GLY A 67 48.82 -22.22 -16.65
CA GLY A 67 48.46 -22.24 -18.07
C GLY A 67 47.80 -20.97 -18.57
N ALA A 68 48.58 -20.14 -19.26
CA ALA A 68 48.13 -19.00 -20.04
C ALA A 68 47.23 -19.41 -21.22
N GLY A 69 46.32 -18.53 -21.63
CA GLY A 69 45.62 -18.65 -22.92
C GLY A 69 44.34 -17.84 -22.96
N GLY A 70 44.35 -16.72 -23.67
CA GLY A 70 43.20 -15.83 -23.81
C GLY A 70 42.04 -16.43 -24.61
N GLY A 71 40.83 -15.93 -24.36
CA GLY A 71 39.66 -16.28 -25.17
C GLY A 71 38.33 -15.80 -24.59
N ARG A 72 37.91 -14.61 -25.04
CA ARG A 72 36.52 -14.22 -25.42
C ARG A 72 35.30 -14.58 -24.53
N SER A 73 34.55 -13.52 -24.24
CA SER A 73 33.07 -13.45 -24.22
C SER A 73 32.30 -14.04 -23.04
N GLY A 74 31.42 -13.20 -22.45
CA GLY A 74 30.20 -13.68 -21.79
C GLY A 74 29.90 -13.08 -20.43
N GLY A 75 29.09 -12.02 -20.42
CA GLY A 75 27.90 -11.92 -19.55
C GLY A 75 28.06 -11.85 -18.02
N GLY A 76 27.58 -10.74 -17.45
CA GLY A 76 26.77 -10.81 -16.24
C GLY A 76 27.51 -10.75 -14.90
N GLY A 77 28.32 -9.71 -14.69
CA GLY A 77 28.73 -9.30 -13.34
C GLY A 77 27.58 -8.66 -12.56
N GLY A 78 26.51 -9.41 -12.30
CA GLY A 78 25.39 -9.00 -11.44
C GLY A 78 25.72 -9.26 -9.97
N GLY A 79 26.70 -8.53 -9.44
CA GLY A 79 27.28 -8.79 -8.12
C GLY A 79 27.34 -7.56 -7.23
N ALA A 80 26.20 -6.94 -6.92
CA ALA A 80 26.08 -6.01 -5.79
C ALA A 80 24.60 -5.74 -5.45
N ALA A 81 23.92 -6.67 -4.78
CA ALA A 81 22.64 -6.38 -4.14
C ALA A 81 22.90 -5.58 -2.84
N ALA A 82 23.11 -4.27 -3.02
CA ALA A 82 23.00 -3.22 -2.00
C ALA A 82 21.66 -3.34 -1.23
N PRO A 83 21.50 -2.74 -0.03
CA PRO A 83 20.22 -2.71 0.67
C PRO A 83 19.13 -2.32 -0.33
N VAL A 84 18.18 -3.23 -0.57
CA VAL A 84 17.21 -3.06 -1.65
C VAL A 84 16.37 -1.85 -1.32
N ASP A 85 16.67 -0.73 -1.97
CA ASP A 85 15.97 0.53 -1.81
C ASP A 85 14.48 0.25 -2.09
N PRO A 86 13.53 0.56 -1.18
CA PRO A 86 12.13 0.17 -1.35
C PRO A 86 11.55 0.70 -2.67
N ARG A 87 12.03 1.86 -3.15
CA ARG A 87 11.70 2.38 -4.48
C ARG A 87 12.21 1.52 -5.63
N ALA A 88 13.44 1.00 -5.53
CA ALA A 88 14.03 0.13 -6.53
C ALA A 88 13.30 -1.23 -6.59
N ARG A 89 12.80 -1.72 -5.45
CA ARG A 89 11.97 -2.93 -5.42
C ARG A 89 10.65 -2.71 -6.12
N VAL A 90 9.95 -1.62 -5.80
CA VAL A 90 8.66 -1.27 -6.43
C VAL A 90 8.86 -1.04 -7.93
N SER A 91 9.89 -0.29 -8.34
CA SER A 91 10.12 -0.03 -9.77
C SER A 91 10.40 -1.30 -10.57
N ALA A 92 11.14 -2.26 -10.01
CA ALA A 92 11.38 -3.56 -10.65
C ALA A 92 10.09 -4.36 -10.82
N LEU A 93 9.18 -4.34 -9.83
CA LEU A 93 7.88 -5.02 -9.89
C LEU A 93 6.95 -4.36 -10.91
N LEU A 94 6.93 -3.03 -10.97
CA LEU A 94 6.19 -2.27 -11.99
C LEU A 94 6.68 -2.60 -13.41
N ALA A 95 8.00 -2.72 -13.60
CA ALA A 95 8.57 -3.11 -14.90
C ALA A 95 8.20 -4.54 -15.31
N ALA A 96 8.04 -5.44 -14.34
CA ALA A 96 7.56 -6.81 -14.56
C ALA A 96 6.04 -6.90 -14.77
N ARG A 97 5.31 -5.77 -14.72
CA ARG A 97 3.83 -5.71 -14.68
C ARG A 97 3.20 -6.48 -13.52
N ASP A 98 3.97 -6.71 -12.45
CA ASP A 98 3.47 -7.28 -11.20
C ASP A 98 2.95 -6.15 -10.31
N TYR A 99 1.72 -5.70 -10.59
CA TYR A 99 1.10 -4.59 -9.89
C TYR A 99 0.76 -4.95 -8.44
N ASP A 100 0.22 -6.14 -8.17
CA ASP A 100 -0.10 -6.60 -6.81
C ASP A 100 1.16 -6.67 -5.94
N GLY A 101 2.26 -7.21 -6.47
CA GLY A 101 3.54 -7.21 -5.78
C GLY A 101 4.07 -5.79 -5.52
N ALA A 102 3.96 -4.89 -6.50
CA ALA A 102 4.41 -3.51 -6.36
C ALA A 102 3.63 -2.73 -5.29
N PHE A 103 2.31 -2.87 -5.26
CA PHE A 103 1.47 -2.23 -4.25
C PHE A 103 1.68 -2.85 -2.87
N ASN A 104 1.76 -4.18 -2.75
CA ASN A 104 2.08 -4.81 -1.48
C ASN A 104 3.44 -4.38 -0.93
N ALA A 105 4.46 -4.24 -1.78
CA ALA A 105 5.76 -3.71 -1.37
C ALA A 105 5.68 -2.25 -0.90
N ALA A 106 4.91 -1.40 -1.60
CA ALA A 106 4.71 -0.01 -1.21
C ALA A 106 3.91 0.13 0.10
N LEU A 107 2.86 -0.67 0.28
CA LEU A 107 2.05 -0.74 1.49
C LEU A 107 2.87 -1.27 2.67
N SER A 108 3.70 -2.29 2.46
CA SER A 108 4.56 -2.89 3.50
C SER A 108 5.66 -1.95 4.00
N ALA A 109 6.08 -0.99 3.17
CA ALA A 109 7.03 0.03 3.59
C ALA A 109 6.41 1.07 4.56
N ALA A 110 5.09 1.04 4.76
CA ALA A 110 4.32 1.98 5.60
C ALA A 110 4.59 3.47 5.31
N SER A 111 5.10 3.79 4.12
CA SER A 111 5.48 5.14 3.73
C SER A 111 4.40 5.74 2.83
N PRO A 112 3.69 6.80 3.28
CA PRO A 112 2.69 7.47 2.44
C PRO A 112 3.34 8.12 1.21
N ASP A 113 4.60 8.54 1.31
CA ASP A 113 5.36 9.12 0.19
C ASP A 113 5.69 8.07 -0.88
N LEU A 114 6.06 6.86 -0.47
CA LEU A 114 6.30 5.76 -1.41
C LEU A 114 5.00 5.34 -2.11
N LEU A 115 3.90 5.21 -1.36
CA LEU A 115 2.60 4.89 -1.94
C LEU A 115 2.14 5.96 -2.93
N THR A 116 2.24 7.24 -2.55
CA THR A 116 1.91 8.37 -3.42
C THR A 116 2.78 8.39 -4.67
N TRP A 117 4.08 8.10 -4.53
CA TRP A 117 4.99 7.95 -5.68
C TRP A 117 4.55 6.81 -6.60
N THR A 118 4.22 5.63 -6.07
CA THR A 118 3.73 4.49 -6.87
C THR A 118 2.43 4.83 -7.59
N CYS A 119 1.50 5.49 -6.91
CA CYS A 119 0.24 5.97 -7.49
C CYS A 119 0.43 6.99 -8.61
N ARG A 120 1.54 7.75 -8.63
CA ARG A 120 1.87 8.66 -9.74
C ARG A 120 2.43 7.95 -10.97
N GLN A 121 2.98 6.75 -10.80
CA GLN A 121 3.53 5.96 -11.92
C GLN A 121 2.45 5.19 -12.69
N LEU A 122 1.25 5.06 -12.12
CA LEU A 122 0.17 4.25 -12.66
C LEU A 122 -1.08 5.10 -12.90
N SER A 123 -1.85 4.73 -13.92
CA SER A 123 -3.19 5.28 -14.12
C SER A 123 -4.20 4.41 -13.37
N PRO A 124 -5.01 4.98 -12.45
CA PRO A 124 -6.01 4.22 -11.71
C PRO A 124 -7.06 3.60 -12.64
N ALA A 125 -7.46 4.31 -13.69
CA ALA A 125 -8.40 3.81 -14.70
C ALA A 125 -7.84 2.62 -15.50
N GLN A 126 -6.55 2.64 -15.86
CA GLN A 126 -5.92 1.50 -16.56
C GLN A 126 -5.81 0.27 -15.67
N LEU A 127 -5.56 0.47 -14.38
CA LEU A 127 -5.50 -0.61 -13.40
C LEU A 127 -6.90 -1.19 -13.14
N ALA A 128 -7.93 -0.34 -13.07
CA ALA A 128 -9.32 -0.73 -12.87
C ALA A 128 -9.92 -1.46 -14.09
N ALA A 129 -9.49 -1.10 -15.31
CA ALA A 129 -9.96 -1.70 -16.55
C ALA A 129 -9.23 -3.00 -16.95
N ALA A 130 -8.22 -3.44 -16.19
CA ALA A 130 -7.44 -4.62 -16.52
C ALA A 130 -8.20 -5.91 -16.17
N GLU A 131 -8.30 -6.82 -17.14
CA GLU A 131 -8.83 -8.19 -16.93
C GLU A 131 -7.76 -9.24 -17.28
N PRO A 132 -7.46 -10.20 -16.37
CA PRO A 132 -8.04 -10.36 -15.02
C PRO A 132 -7.62 -9.24 -14.05
N PRO A 133 -8.35 -9.05 -12.92
CA PRO A 133 -8.05 -8.02 -11.95
C PRO A 133 -6.59 -8.12 -11.47
N PRO A 134 -5.78 -7.08 -11.65
CA PRO A 134 -4.35 -7.14 -11.40
C PRO A 134 -4.01 -7.05 -9.90
N LEU A 135 -4.98 -6.76 -9.04
CA LEU A 135 -4.82 -6.59 -7.60
C LEU A 135 -5.73 -7.53 -6.82
N SER A 136 -5.23 -8.05 -5.70
CA SER A 136 -6.01 -8.84 -4.76
C SER A 136 -6.99 -7.97 -3.95
N GLN A 137 -8.11 -8.55 -3.51
CA GLN A 137 -9.13 -7.83 -2.70
C GLN A 137 -8.54 -7.25 -1.40
N ILE A 138 -7.61 -7.97 -0.77
CA ILE A 138 -6.90 -7.47 0.42
C ILE A 138 -6.02 -6.27 0.07
N CYS A 139 -5.26 -6.34 -1.02
CA CYS A 139 -4.43 -5.23 -1.49
C CYS A 139 -5.28 -4.00 -1.83
N LEU A 140 -6.41 -4.18 -2.51
CA LEU A 140 -7.37 -3.12 -2.82
C LEU A 140 -7.90 -2.46 -1.53
N LEU A 141 -8.30 -3.26 -0.52
CA LEU A 141 -8.80 -2.74 0.74
C LEU A 141 -7.72 -1.93 1.49
N SER A 142 -6.49 -2.44 1.56
CA SER A 142 -5.37 -1.74 2.18
C SER A 142 -5.01 -0.46 1.45
N LEU A 143 -5.06 -0.45 0.12
CA LEU A 143 -4.85 0.74 -0.69
C LEU A 143 -5.92 1.79 -0.41
N VAL A 144 -7.20 1.41 -0.43
CA VAL A 144 -8.33 2.31 -0.09
C VAL A 144 -8.19 2.86 1.32
N GLN A 145 -7.84 2.03 2.29
CA GLN A 145 -7.58 2.45 3.67
C GLN A 145 -6.47 3.50 3.74
N GLN A 146 -5.33 3.25 3.10
CA GLN A 146 -4.16 4.12 3.22
C GLN A 146 -4.30 5.43 2.42
N LEU A 147 -5.05 5.42 1.31
CA LEU A 147 -5.40 6.63 0.56
C LEU A 147 -6.43 7.47 1.31
N GLY A 148 -7.41 6.84 1.95
CA GLY A 148 -8.41 7.50 2.77
C GLY A 148 -7.89 8.01 4.11
N ALA A 149 -6.81 7.42 4.62
CA ALA A 149 -6.14 7.88 5.81
C ALA A 149 -5.55 9.29 5.60
N ASN A 150 -5.73 10.14 6.60
CA ASN A 150 -5.15 11.49 6.66
C ASN A 150 -5.61 12.48 5.56
N LEU A 151 -6.70 12.21 4.84
CA LEU A 151 -7.25 13.11 3.81
C LEU A 151 -7.60 14.51 4.34
N GLY A 152 -8.05 14.62 5.59
CA GLY A 152 -8.41 15.90 6.23
C GLY A 152 -7.28 16.55 7.02
N THR A 153 -6.03 16.12 6.86
CA THR A 153 -4.91 16.72 7.58
C THR A 153 -4.41 17.96 6.86
N PRO A 154 -4.11 19.07 7.57
CA PRO A 154 -3.66 20.31 6.94
C PRO A 154 -2.29 20.21 6.26
N VAL A 155 -1.56 19.11 6.49
CA VAL A 155 -0.27 18.81 5.88
C VAL A 155 -0.42 18.23 4.47
N LEU A 156 -1.60 17.72 4.12
CA LEU A 156 -1.84 17.12 2.80
C LEU A 156 -1.97 18.22 1.73
N GLY A 157 -1.01 18.25 0.80
CA GLY A 157 -1.04 19.16 -0.33
C GLY A 157 -2.23 18.90 -1.25
N LYS A 158 -2.76 19.95 -1.89
CA LYS A 158 -3.92 19.85 -2.80
C LYS A 158 -3.73 18.84 -3.93
N ALA A 159 -2.52 18.76 -4.50
CA ALA A 159 -2.20 17.82 -5.57
C ALA A 159 -2.23 16.35 -5.10
N ASP A 160 -1.79 16.09 -3.87
CA ASP A 160 -1.83 14.74 -3.29
C ASP A 160 -3.25 14.34 -2.89
N ALA A 161 -4.05 15.29 -2.42
CA ALA A 161 -5.48 15.08 -2.21
C ALA A 161 -6.20 14.74 -3.53
N ASP A 162 -5.93 15.48 -4.61
CA ASP A 162 -6.52 15.23 -5.92
C ASP A 162 -6.17 13.82 -6.44
N LEU A 163 -4.89 13.44 -6.37
CA LEU A 163 -4.42 12.10 -6.75
C LEU A 163 -5.11 11.01 -5.94
N ARG A 164 -5.17 11.14 -4.61
CA ARG A 164 -5.81 10.14 -3.74
C ARG A 164 -7.30 10.01 -4.02
N LEU A 165 -7.99 11.10 -4.34
CA LEU A 165 -9.40 11.08 -4.71
C LEU A 165 -9.63 10.38 -6.05
N ASP A 166 -8.78 10.62 -7.05
CA ASP A 166 -8.87 9.92 -8.34
C ASP A 166 -8.68 8.41 -8.14
N TRP A 167 -7.69 8.01 -7.35
CA TRP A 167 -7.49 6.61 -7.00
C TRP A 167 -8.66 6.01 -6.22
N LEU A 168 -9.20 6.70 -5.21
CA LEU A 168 -10.35 6.21 -4.44
C LEU A 168 -11.61 6.04 -5.31
N THR A 169 -11.83 6.92 -6.28
CA THR A 169 -13.04 6.88 -7.12
C THR A 169 -13.00 5.70 -8.10
N GLU A 170 -11.83 5.31 -8.57
CA GLU A 170 -11.63 4.19 -9.51
C GLU A 170 -11.42 2.83 -8.81
N VAL A 171 -10.74 2.81 -7.66
CA VAL A 171 -10.38 1.57 -6.96
C VAL A 171 -11.47 1.10 -6.00
N ALA A 172 -12.20 2.01 -5.34
CA ALA A 172 -13.24 1.61 -4.41
C ALA A 172 -14.34 0.75 -5.07
N PRO A 173 -14.83 1.04 -6.29
CA PRO A 173 -15.81 0.19 -6.97
C PRO A 173 -15.34 -1.24 -7.28
N LEU A 174 -14.03 -1.51 -7.26
CA LEU A 174 -13.46 -2.84 -7.49
C LEU A 174 -13.52 -3.73 -6.24
N LEU A 175 -13.84 -3.16 -5.08
CA LEU A 175 -14.03 -3.93 -3.85
C LEU A 175 -15.32 -4.73 -3.95
N GLU A 176 -15.22 -6.04 -3.71
CA GLU A 176 -16.36 -6.94 -3.68
C GLU A 176 -16.81 -7.17 -2.23
N PRO A 177 -17.94 -6.61 -1.77
CA PRO A 177 -18.38 -6.75 -0.38
C PRO A 177 -18.63 -8.20 0.05
N SER A 178 -18.98 -9.04 -0.93
CA SER A 178 -19.21 -10.48 -0.79
C SER A 178 -17.93 -11.30 -0.56
N ALA A 179 -16.75 -10.72 -0.82
CA ALA A 179 -15.49 -11.45 -0.74
C ALA A 179 -15.12 -11.75 0.74
N PRO A 180 -14.98 -13.03 1.11
CA PRO A 180 -14.80 -13.44 2.51
C PRO A 180 -13.51 -12.91 3.13
N ALA A 181 -12.50 -12.62 2.29
CA ALA A 181 -11.21 -12.07 2.72
C ALA A 181 -11.32 -10.65 3.31
N ILE A 182 -12.30 -9.86 2.87
CA ILE A 182 -12.43 -8.43 3.25
C ILE A 182 -13.73 -8.11 4.00
N ALA A 183 -14.77 -8.94 3.88
CA ALA A 183 -16.07 -8.79 4.53
C ALA A 183 -16.02 -8.37 6.02
N PRO A 184 -15.21 -8.99 6.91
CA PRO A 184 -15.18 -8.61 8.33
C PRO A 184 -14.61 -7.22 8.59
N HIS A 185 -13.82 -6.68 7.67
CA HIS A 185 -13.06 -5.43 7.85
C HIS A 185 -13.59 -4.27 7.01
N LEU A 186 -14.30 -4.57 5.93
CA LEU A 186 -14.76 -3.62 4.92
C LEU A 186 -15.52 -2.44 5.54
N ARG A 187 -16.52 -2.71 6.39
CA ARG A 187 -17.34 -1.65 7.02
C ARG A 187 -16.49 -0.69 7.86
N GLY A 188 -15.52 -1.20 8.62
CA GLY A 188 -14.64 -0.37 9.45
C GLY A 188 -13.72 0.52 8.60
N VAL A 189 -13.15 -0.05 7.54
CA VAL A 189 -12.28 0.67 6.60
C VAL A 189 -13.07 1.76 5.87
N LEU A 190 -14.18 1.40 5.22
CA LEU A 190 -15.01 2.37 4.49
C LEU A 190 -15.56 3.46 5.41
N GLY A 191 -15.90 3.13 6.66
CA GLY A 191 -16.30 4.10 7.67
C GLY A 191 -15.18 5.10 8.01
N SER A 192 -13.93 4.65 8.11
CA SER A 192 -12.77 5.53 8.33
C SER A 192 -12.49 6.43 7.13
N VAL A 193 -12.52 5.86 5.92
CA VAL A 193 -12.35 6.61 4.65
C VAL A 193 -13.43 7.68 4.50
N MET A 194 -14.68 7.34 4.82
CA MET A 194 -15.82 8.26 4.81
C MET A 194 -15.60 9.47 5.73
N ALA A 195 -15.08 9.25 6.94
CA ALA A 195 -14.77 10.32 7.88
C ALA A 195 -13.67 11.25 7.33
N GLY A 196 -12.60 10.69 6.75
CA GLY A 196 -11.52 11.44 6.11
C GLY A 196 -12.00 12.28 4.93
N LEU A 197 -12.85 11.72 4.07
CA LEU A 197 -13.43 12.42 2.92
C LEU A 197 -14.34 13.58 3.36
N LYS A 198 -15.17 13.37 4.40
CA LYS A 198 -16.03 14.42 4.95
C LYS A 198 -15.21 15.57 5.55
N ALA A 199 -14.13 15.26 6.27
CA ALA A 199 -13.23 16.26 6.82
C ALA A 199 -12.58 17.11 5.71
N LEU A 200 -12.05 16.46 4.66
CA LEU A 200 -11.48 17.15 3.49
C LEU A 200 -12.53 18.02 2.78
N ALA A 201 -13.73 17.49 2.55
CA ALA A 201 -14.81 18.23 1.90
C ALA A 201 -15.30 19.43 2.73
N GLY A 202 -15.21 19.36 4.06
CA GLY A 202 -15.56 20.46 4.97
C GLY A 202 -14.53 21.57 5.03
N GLN A 203 -13.26 21.27 4.72
CA GLN A 203 -12.17 22.25 4.67
C GLN A 203 -12.10 23.02 3.35
N LEU A 204 -12.68 22.46 2.29
CA LEU A 204 -12.60 23.01 0.94
C LEU A 204 -13.87 23.82 0.58
N PRO A 205 -13.73 24.98 -0.10
CA PRO A 205 -14.87 25.72 -0.64
C PRO A 205 -15.69 24.86 -1.61
N HIS A 206 -17.01 25.07 -1.66
CA HIS A 206 -17.90 24.29 -2.53
C HIS A 206 -17.65 24.48 -4.04
N THR A 207 -16.93 25.53 -4.43
CA THR A 207 -16.50 25.81 -5.80
C THR A 207 -15.20 25.10 -6.17
N ASP A 208 -14.49 24.51 -5.20
CA ASP A 208 -13.21 23.86 -5.46
C ASP A 208 -13.41 22.50 -6.18
N PRO A 209 -12.65 22.23 -7.26
CA PRO A 209 -12.75 20.97 -7.99
C PRO A 209 -12.39 19.75 -7.13
N VAL A 210 -11.44 19.86 -6.20
CA VAL A 210 -11.07 18.77 -5.26
C VAL A 210 -12.21 18.53 -4.28
N GLY A 211 -12.90 19.59 -3.84
CA GLY A 211 -14.09 19.49 -2.99
C GLY A 211 -15.24 18.74 -3.68
N ARG A 212 -15.43 18.94 -5.00
CA ARG A 212 -16.38 18.16 -5.80
C ARG A 212 -15.97 16.69 -5.91
N LYS A 213 -14.70 16.40 -6.19
CA LYS A 213 -14.19 15.02 -6.24
C LYS A 213 -14.34 14.31 -4.90
N ALA A 214 -14.08 14.99 -3.79
CA ALA A 214 -14.29 14.45 -2.44
C ALA A 214 -15.76 14.05 -2.21
N LYS A 215 -16.72 14.87 -2.67
CA LYS A 215 -18.15 14.52 -2.62
C LYS A 215 -18.49 13.31 -3.49
N LEU A 216 -17.92 13.19 -4.68
CA LEU A 216 -18.11 12.01 -5.53
C LEU A 216 -17.59 10.74 -4.84
N ALA A 217 -16.37 10.79 -4.29
CA ALA A 217 -15.81 9.68 -3.53
C ALA A 217 -16.65 9.32 -2.29
N ILE A 218 -17.25 10.31 -1.61
CA ILE A 218 -18.23 10.06 -0.53
C ILE A 218 -19.41 9.24 -1.04
N HIS A 219 -19.99 9.60 -2.19
CA HIS A 219 -21.12 8.85 -2.74
C HIS A 219 -20.73 7.42 -3.15
N VAL A 220 -19.55 7.23 -3.74
CA VAL A 220 -19.04 5.89 -4.11
C VAL A 220 -18.86 5.01 -2.87
N VAL A 221 -18.16 5.50 -1.86
CA VAL A 221 -17.94 4.76 -0.60
C VAL A 221 -19.26 4.49 0.12
N ASN A 222 -20.21 5.43 0.06
CA ASN A 222 -21.52 5.26 0.68
C ASN A 222 -22.33 4.17 -0.05
N SER A 223 -22.26 4.11 -1.38
CA SER A 223 -22.89 3.04 -2.16
C SER A 223 -22.40 1.66 -1.71
N LEU A 224 -21.08 1.49 -1.56
CA LEU A 224 -20.47 0.22 -1.11
C LEU A 224 -20.81 -0.17 0.32
N LEU A 225 -21.08 0.80 1.21
CA LEU A 225 -21.51 0.54 2.58
C LEU A 225 -22.95 0.04 2.70
N HIS A 226 -23.76 0.27 1.66
CA HIS A 226 -25.19 -0.02 1.61
C HIS A 226 -25.57 -1.14 0.63
N GLN A 227 -24.57 -1.79 0.03
CA GLN A 227 -24.73 -3.06 -0.71
C GLN A 227 -24.75 -4.24 0.26
#